data_AF-A0A099KEV9-F1
#
_entry.id   AF-A0A099KEV9-F1
#
_cell.length_a   1.000
_cell.length_b   1.000
_cell.length_c   1.000
_cell.angle_alpha   90.00
_cell.angle_beta   90.00
_cell.angle_gamma   90.00
#
_symmetry.space_group_name_H-M   'P 1'
#
loop_
_entity.id
_entity.type
_entity.pdbx_description
1 polymer ?
#
loop_
_entity_poly.entity_id
_entity_poly.type
_entity_poly.pdbx_seq_one_letter_code
_entity_poly.pdbx_strand_id
1 'polypeptide(L)'
;MSIFKKIMTAIRGGANEMGEGIVDANATRIFEQEIRDAENHLTKAKRDLTAVMAQQMSASRDLDKVKRDIVEHEGYATQALEKNNETLALQVAEKIASLENELATQQQALDSYSNNADRLKDLVKKGERQVTEYKRQLSMVKTTNSVQKATSAITDNFSSSNSKLLNAKDSLERIKAKQQKFDDQLKAAELLEAEDSDSSLEAQLKAAGIGNQDNSANSVLDRLKAKKQNQA
;
A
#
# COMPACT_ATOMS: atom_id res chain seq x y z
N MET A 1 -17.81 -10.17 -18.79
CA MET A 1 -16.65 -9.39 -18.28
C MET A 1 -17.13 -8.51 -17.14
N SER A 2 -16.62 -8.70 -15.92
CA SER A 2 -17.08 -7.97 -14.73
C SER A 2 -16.82 -6.45 -14.85
N ILE A 3 -17.78 -5.64 -14.41
CA ILE A 3 -17.72 -4.16 -14.37
C ILE A 3 -16.49 -3.68 -13.58
N PHE A 4 -16.07 -4.47 -12.59
CA PHE A 4 -14.83 -4.25 -11.84
C PHE A 4 -13.58 -4.24 -12.73
N LYS A 5 -13.50 -5.11 -13.75
CA LYS A 5 -12.41 -5.06 -14.75
C LYS A 5 -12.48 -3.78 -15.57
N LYS A 6 -13.68 -3.29 -15.91
CA LYS A 6 -13.83 -2.03 -16.68
C LYS A 6 -13.38 -0.81 -15.86
N ILE A 7 -13.74 -0.73 -14.58
CA ILE A 7 -13.30 0.35 -13.67
C ILE A 7 -11.78 0.28 -13.47
N MET A 8 -11.23 -0.92 -13.23
CA MET A 8 -9.79 -1.08 -13.03
C MET A 8 -8.98 -0.81 -14.30
N THR A 9 -9.51 -1.17 -15.48
CA THR A 9 -8.90 -0.83 -16.78
C THR A 9 -8.96 0.68 -17.06
N ALA A 10 -10.04 1.37 -16.67
CA ALA A 10 -10.13 2.82 -16.79
C ALA A 10 -9.10 3.55 -15.90
N ILE A 11 -8.87 3.05 -14.67
CA ILE A 11 -7.87 3.60 -13.75
C ILE A 11 -6.43 3.33 -14.23
N ARG A 12 -6.17 2.13 -14.77
CA ARG A 12 -4.83 1.74 -15.27
C ARG A 12 -4.51 2.32 -16.66
N GLY A 13 -5.54 2.72 -17.42
CA GLY A 13 -5.42 3.29 -18.76
C GLY A 13 -5.19 4.80 -18.81
N GLY A 14 -5.23 5.51 -17.68
CA GLY A 14 -5.10 6.98 -17.61
C GLY A 14 -3.73 7.57 -17.97
N ALA A 15 -2.82 6.80 -18.56
CA ALA A 15 -1.50 7.29 -18.99
C ALA A 15 -1.41 7.60 -20.50
N ASN A 16 -2.38 7.13 -21.31
CA ASN A 16 -2.39 7.39 -22.76
C ASN A 16 -3.74 8.02 -23.14
N GLU A 17 -3.75 9.35 -23.10
CA GLU A 17 -4.55 10.31 -23.87
C GLU A 17 -6.00 9.93 -24.28
N MET A 18 -6.93 10.81 -23.89
CA MET A 18 -8.30 10.97 -24.42
C MET A 18 -9.35 9.93 -23.99
N GLY A 19 -9.85 10.12 -22.77
CA GLY A 19 -11.12 9.58 -22.27
C GLY A 19 -11.56 10.19 -20.94
N GLU A 20 -11.03 11.36 -20.61
CA GLU A 20 -11.23 12.07 -19.35
C GLU A 20 -12.61 12.75 -19.34
N GLY A 21 -13.45 12.43 -18.35
CA GLY A 21 -14.57 13.30 -17.98
C GLY A 21 -15.89 12.60 -17.63
N ILE A 22 -16.06 11.32 -17.94
CA ILE A 22 -17.30 10.61 -17.59
C ILE A 22 -16.94 9.35 -16.81
N VAL A 23 -16.46 9.53 -15.58
CA VAL A 23 -16.86 8.60 -14.52
C VAL A 23 -18.35 8.83 -14.37
N ASP A 24 -19.14 8.07 -15.14
CA ASP A 24 -20.58 8.21 -15.25
C ASP A 24 -21.16 8.35 -13.83
N ALA A 25 -21.92 9.41 -13.55
CA ALA A 25 -22.50 9.60 -12.22
C ALA A 25 -23.29 8.34 -11.79
N ASN A 26 -23.80 7.61 -12.78
CA ASN A 26 -24.40 6.30 -12.63
C ASN A 26 -23.43 5.22 -12.11
N ALA A 27 -22.18 5.17 -12.57
CA ALA A 27 -21.18 4.20 -12.12
C ALA A 27 -20.80 4.43 -10.64
N THR A 28 -20.64 5.69 -10.21
CA THR A 28 -20.36 6.02 -8.80
C THR A 28 -21.56 5.65 -7.91
N ARG A 29 -22.79 5.96 -8.36
CA ARG A 29 -24.02 5.60 -7.65
C ARG A 29 -24.22 4.08 -7.55
N ILE A 30 -23.94 3.33 -8.61
CA ILE A 30 -24.00 1.87 -8.61
C ILE A 30 -22.97 1.32 -7.63
N PHE A 31 -21.73 1.82 -7.65
CA PHE A 31 -20.68 1.36 -6.73
C PHE A 31 -21.03 1.64 -5.25
N GLU A 32 -21.63 2.80 -4.96
CA GLU A 32 -22.20 3.09 -3.63
C GLU A 32 -23.28 2.10 -3.19
N GLN A 33 -24.14 1.69 -4.13
CA GLN A 33 -25.20 0.74 -3.85
C GLN A 33 -24.62 -0.65 -3.58
N GLU A 34 -23.68 -1.11 -4.39
CA GLU A 34 -22.95 -2.37 -4.18
C GLU A 34 -22.22 -2.40 -2.83
N ILE A 35 -21.61 -1.28 -2.41
CA ILE A 35 -21.01 -1.17 -1.08
C ILE A 35 -22.07 -1.32 0.02
N ARG A 36 -23.21 -0.64 -0.10
CA ARG A 36 -24.31 -0.75 0.88
C ARG A 36 -24.88 -2.17 0.94
N ASP A 37 -25.05 -2.82 -0.20
CA ASP A 37 -25.53 -4.19 -0.27
C ASP A 37 -24.52 -5.16 0.37
N ALA A 38 -23.22 -4.96 0.11
CA ALA A 38 -22.15 -5.70 0.78
C ALA A 38 -22.15 -5.50 2.30
N GLU A 39 -22.41 -4.28 2.80
CA GLU A 39 -22.55 -4.00 4.23
C GLU A 39 -23.75 -4.71 4.86
N ASN A 40 -24.88 -4.74 4.16
CA ASN A 40 -26.08 -5.45 4.59
C ASN A 40 -25.83 -6.95 4.67
N HIS A 41 -25.19 -7.53 3.66
CA HIS A 41 -24.78 -8.94 3.65
C HIS A 41 -23.78 -9.25 4.76
N LEU A 42 -22.81 -8.36 5.01
CA LEU A 42 -21.86 -8.50 6.10
C LEU A 42 -22.55 -8.48 7.47
N THR A 43 -23.54 -7.60 7.64
CA THR A 43 -24.35 -7.53 8.87
C THR A 43 -25.13 -8.83 9.09
N LYS A 44 -25.70 -9.40 8.03
CA LYS A 44 -26.34 -10.72 8.11
C LYS A 44 -25.33 -11.82 8.47
N ALA A 45 -24.18 -11.87 7.80
CA ALA A 45 -23.13 -12.84 8.08
C ALA A 45 -22.61 -12.75 9.53
N LYS A 46 -22.53 -11.55 10.11
CA LYS A 46 -22.20 -11.36 11.53
C LYS A 46 -23.26 -11.95 12.46
N ARG A 47 -24.54 -11.77 12.14
CA ARG A 47 -25.64 -12.36 12.93
C ARG A 47 -25.61 -13.89 12.85
N ASP A 48 -25.39 -14.43 11.66
CA ASP A 48 -25.28 -15.87 11.45
C ASP A 48 -24.06 -16.45 12.20
N LEU A 49 -22.92 -15.74 12.19
CA LEU A 49 -21.76 -16.09 13.01
C LEU A 49 -22.09 -16.11 14.51
N THR A 50 -22.77 -15.08 15.03
CA THR A 50 -23.19 -15.06 16.44
C THR A 50 -24.10 -16.25 16.77
N ALA A 51 -25.02 -16.62 15.88
CA ALA A 51 -25.88 -17.78 16.07
C ALA A 51 -25.08 -19.09 16.13
N VAL A 52 -24.10 -19.28 15.24
CA VAL A 52 -23.22 -20.46 15.26
C VAL A 52 -22.36 -20.49 16.52
N MET A 53 -21.81 -19.35 16.95
CA MET A 53 -21.06 -19.26 18.20
C MET A 53 -21.93 -19.59 19.42
N ALA A 54 -23.20 -19.18 19.43
CA ALA A 54 -24.12 -19.56 20.49
C ALA A 54 -24.37 -21.08 20.53
N GLN A 55 -24.50 -21.73 19.37
CA GLN A 55 -24.60 -23.19 19.27
C GLN A 55 -23.32 -23.88 19.74
N GLN A 56 -22.14 -23.37 19.36
CA GLN A 56 -20.85 -23.84 19.84
C GLN A 56 -20.77 -23.77 21.38
N MET A 57 -21.16 -22.65 21.98
CA MET A 57 -21.18 -22.48 23.43
C MET A 57 -22.18 -23.43 24.12
N SER A 58 -23.34 -23.70 23.49
CA SER A 58 -24.28 -24.69 24.02
C SER A 58 -23.69 -26.09 23.99
N ALA A 59 -23.16 -26.52 22.84
CA ALA A 59 -22.53 -27.83 22.67
C ALA A 59 -21.36 -28.04 23.64
N SER A 60 -20.55 -27.00 23.88
CA SER A 60 -19.47 -27.05 24.88
C SER A 60 -20.02 -27.29 26.29
N ARG A 61 -21.08 -26.58 26.69
CA ARG A 61 -21.69 -26.75 28.01
C ARG A 61 -22.32 -28.13 28.20
N ASP A 62 -22.92 -28.67 27.15
CA ASP A 62 -23.53 -30.00 27.19
C ASP A 62 -22.45 -31.08 27.28
N LEU A 63 -21.35 -30.93 26.52
CA LEU A 63 -20.17 -31.80 26.63
C LEU A 63 -19.55 -31.76 28.03
N ASP A 64 -19.45 -30.58 28.65
CA ASP A 64 -18.96 -30.44 30.02
C ASP A 64 -19.91 -31.03 31.07
N LYS A 65 -21.22 -31.11 30.79
CA LYS A 65 -22.16 -31.87 31.65
C LYS A 65 -21.92 -33.36 31.52
N VAL A 66 -21.88 -33.90 30.31
CA VAL A 66 -21.65 -35.35 30.10
C VAL A 66 -20.32 -35.79 30.70
N LYS A 67 -19.25 -34.99 30.55
CA LYS A 67 -17.97 -35.26 31.22
C LYS A 67 -18.09 -35.35 32.74
N ARG A 68 -18.86 -34.46 33.36
CA ARG A 68 -19.08 -34.48 34.82
C ARG A 68 -19.91 -35.69 35.23
N ASP A 69 -20.95 -36.02 34.45
CA ASP A 69 -21.78 -37.18 34.71
C ASP A 69 -20.96 -38.48 34.64
N ILE A 70 -20.04 -38.60 33.67
CA ILE A 70 -19.10 -39.73 33.58
C ILE A 70 -18.27 -39.85 34.87
N VAL A 71 -17.61 -38.76 35.29
CA VAL A 71 -16.77 -38.76 36.51
C VAL A 71 -17.58 -39.10 37.77
N GLU A 72 -18.82 -38.62 37.86
CA GLU A 72 -19.72 -38.95 38.97
C GLU A 72 -20.06 -40.45 39.00
N HIS A 73 -20.41 -41.01 37.83
CA HIS A 73 -20.74 -42.43 37.72
C HIS A 73 -19.51 -43.33 37.90
N GLU A 74 -18.32 -42.92 37.48
CA GLU A 74 -17.06 -43.61 37.79
C GLU A 74 -16.83 -43.69 39.31
N GLY A 75 -17.16 -42.62 40.03
CA GLY A 75 -17.17 -42.61 41.49
C GLY A 75 -18.17 -43.61 42.09
N TYR A 76 -19.39 -43.69 41.54
CA TYR A 76 -20.39 -44.68 41.97
C TYR A 76 -19.98 -46.12 41.67
N ALA A 77 -19.38 -46.38 40.50
CA ALA A 77 -18.86 -47.70 40.14
C ALA A 77 -17.77 -48.14 41.11
N THR A 78 -16.84 -47.25 41.45
CA THR A 78 -15.78 -47.51 42.42
C THR A 78 -16.35 -47.83 43.80
N GLN A 79 -17.31 -47.05 44.30
CA GLN A 79 -17.97 -47.31 45.58
C GLN A 79 -18.76 -48.64 45.60
N ALA A 80 -19.36 -49.03 44.47
CA ALA A 80 -20.04 -50.32 44.36
C ALA A 80 -19.05 -51.50 44.42
N LEU A 81 -17.89 -51.36 43.76
CA LEU A 81 -16.80 -52.34 43.82
C LEU A 81 -16.20 -52.47 45.22
N GLU A 82 -15.97 -51.36 45.93
CA GLU A 82 -15.49 -51.36 47.32
C GLU A 82 -16.45 -52.11 48.26
N LYS A 83 -17.75 -52.09 47.96
CA LYS A 83 -18.79 -52.82 48.69
C LYS A 83 -18.98 -54.26 48.20
N ASN A 84 -18.13 -54.76 47.30
CA ASN A 84 -18.24 -56.07 46.64
C ASN A 84 -19.58 -56.30 45.94
N ASN A 85 -20.26 -55.23 45.48
CA ASN A 85 -21.50 -55.32 44.74
C ASN A 85 -21.22 -55.22 43.24
N GLU A 86 -20.69 -56.30 42.67
CA GLU A 86 -20.30 -56.38 41.25
C GLU A 86 -21.48 -56.16 40.30
N THR A 87 -22.68 -56.63 40.65
CA THR A 87 -23.88 -56.42 39.84
C THR A 87 -24.20 -54.94 39.68
N LEU A 88 -24.15 -54.17 40.76
CA LEU A 88 -24.38 -52.72 40.71
C LEU A 88 -23.25 -52.00 39.98
N ALA A 89 -21.99 -52.41 40.21
CA ALA A 89 -20.85 -51.85 39.50
C ALA A 89 -20.96 -52.05 37.98
N LEU A 90 -21.43 -53.22 37.53
CA LEU A 90 -21.63 -53.53 36.12
C LEU A 90 -22.76 -52.67 35.50
N GLN A 91 -23.86 -52.46 36.20
CA GLN A 91 -24.93 -51.55 35.74
C GLN A 91 -24.45 -50.10 35.60
N VAL A 92 -23.63 -49.62 36.54
CA VAL A 92 -23.04 -48.28 36.46
C VAL A 92 -22.03 -48.21 35.31
N ALA A 93 -21.23 -49.25 35.08
CA ALA A 93 -20.31 -49.34 33.95
C ALA A 93 -21.04 -49.29 32.60
N GLU A 94 -22.17 -49.99 32.45
CA GLU A 94 -23.03 -49.90 31.26
C GLU A 94 -23.54 -48.47 31.05
N LYS A 95 -23.92 -47.78 32.13
CA LYS A 95 -24.35 -46.37 32.06
C LYS A 95 -23.20 -45.45 31.64
N ILE A 96 -21.98 -45.66 32.15
CA ILE A 96 -20.77 -44.91 31.75
C ILE A 96 -20.51 -45.13 30.26
N ALA A 97 -20.53 -46.37 29.78
CA ALA A 97 -20.33 -46.67 28.35
C ALA A 97 -21.36 -45.96 27.46
N SER A 98 -22.62 -45.85 27.90
CA SER A 98 -23.62 -45.04 27.20
C SER A 98 -23.28 -43.55 27.19
N LEU A 99 -22.80 -42.99 28.30
CA LEU A 99 -22.40 -41.59 28.40
C LEU A 99 -21.13 -41.29 27.58
N GLU A 100 -20.19 -42.22 27.48
CA GLU A 100 -19.00 -42.09 26.64
C GLU A 100 -19.35 -42.03 25.15
N ASN A 101 -20.33 -42.84 24.71
CA ASN A 101 -20.86 -42.76 23.34
C ASN A 101 -21.55 -41.41 23.07
N GLU A 102 -22.28 -40.89 24.05
CA GLU A 102 -22.89 -39.56 23.96
C GLU A 102 -21.81 -38.47 23.91
N LEU A 103 -20.76 -38.56 24.74
CA LEU A 103 -19.63 -37.64 24.76
C LEU A 103 -18.95 -37.59 23.39
N ALA A 104 -18.70 -38.73 22.76
CA ALA A 104 -18.11 -38.78 21.43
C ALA A 104 -18.97 -38.06 20.38
N THR A 105 -20.29 -38.25 20.45
CA THR A 105 -21.26 -37.58 19.55
C THR A 105 -21.29 -36.07 19.78
N GLN A 106 -21.33 -35.64 21.04
CA GLN A 106 -21.33 -34.22 21.41
C GLN A 106 -20.00 -33.54 21.06
N GLN A 107 -18.87 -34.23 21.18
CA GLN A 107 -17.56 -33.74 20.78
C GLN A 107 -17.52 -33.47 19.28
N GLN A 108 -18.01 -34.41 18.47
CA GLN A 108 -18.08 -34.23 17.02
C GLN A 108 -18.97 -33.03 16.63
N ALA A 109 -20.08 -32.82 17.35
CA ALA A 109 -20.94 -31.66 17.15
C ALA A 109 -20.21 -30.35 17.51
N LEU A 110 -19.53 -30.30 18.66
CA LEU A 110 -18.74 -29.15 19.09
C LEU A 110 -17.63 -28.81 18.08
N ASP A 111 -16.89 -29.80 17.61
CA ASP A 111 -15.83 -29.62 16.62
C ASP A 111 -16.39 -29.05 15.31
N SER A 112 -17.55 -29.55 14.88
CA SER A 112 -18.25 -29.05 13.69
C SER A 112 -18.67 -27.59 13.85
N TYR A 113 -19.26 -27.22 14.99
CA TYR A 113 -19.63 -25.83 15.26
C TYR A 113 -18.40 -24.91 15.38
N SER A 114 -17.33 -25.36 16.02
CA SER A 114 -16.09 -24.59 16.15
C SER A 114 -15.48 -24.30 14.78
N ASN A 115 -15.34 -25.32 13.94
CA ASN A 115 -14.80 -25.17 12.58
C ASN A 115 -15.65 -24.20 11.74
N ASN A 116 -16.98 -24.29 11.84
CA ASN A 116 -17.89 -23.39 11.13
C ASN A 116 -17.80 -21.95 11.66
N ALA A 117 -17.72 -21.76 12.98
CA ALA A 117 -17.56 -20.45 13.61
C ALA A 117 -16.25 -19.78 13.16
N ASP A 118 -15.13 -20.50 13.19
CA ASP A 118 -13.83 -19.97 12.78
C ASP A 118 -13.82 -19.60 11.29
N ARG A 119 -14.38 -20.47 10.43
CA ARG A 119 -14.51 -20.18 9.00
C ARG A 119 -15.35 -18.93 8.74
N LEU A 120 -16.51 -18.81 9.40
CA LEU A 120 -17.39 -17.65 9.25
C LEU A 120 -16.72 -16.37 9.76
N LYS A 121 -16.02 -16.44 10.90
CA LYS A 121 -15.26 -15.33 11.47
C LYS A 121 -14.20 -14.80 10.50
N ASP A 122 -13.44 -15.70 9.87
CA ASP A 122 -12.45 -15.32 8.86
C ASP A 122 -13.08 -14.69 7.62
N LEU A 123 -14.19 -15.24 7.13
CA LEU A 123 -14.92 -14.68 5.99
C LEU A 123 -15.49 -13.29 6.30
N VAL A 124 -16.09 -13.11 7.48
CA VAL A 124 -16.58 -11.80 7.94
C VAL A 124 -15.44 -10.79 8.01
N LYS A 125 -14.30 -11.15 8.63
CA LYS A 125 -13.15 -10.25 8.75
C LYS A 125 -12.56 -9.87 7.39
N LYS A 126 -12.50 -10.80 6.44
CA LYS A 126 -12.08 -10.53 5.06
C LYS A 126 -13.09 -9.60 4.36
N GLY A 127 -14.38 -9.87 4.51
CA GLY A 127 -15.45 -9.02 3.97
C GLY A 127 -15.41 -7.59 4.51
N GLU A 128 -15.21 -7.42 5.81
CA GLU A 128 -15.06 -6.12 6.46
C GLU A 128 -13.93 -5.30 5.84
N ARG A 129 -12.74 -5.90 5.74
CA ARG A 129 -11.57 -5.25 5.14
C ARG A 129 -11.84 -4.82 3.71
N GLN A 130 -12.50 -5.69 2.93
CA GLN A 130 -12.82 -5.40 1.53
C GLN A 130 -13.83 -4.25 1.40
N VAL A 131 -14.87 -4.22 2.24
CA VAL A 131 -15.86 -3.14 2.26
C VAL A 131 -15.20 -1.81 2.67
N THR A 132 -14.35 -1.81 3.68
CA THR A 132 -13.58 -0.63 4.09
C THR A 132 -12.70 -0.11 2.95
N GLU A 133 -12.04 -1.02 2.23
CA GLU A 133 -11.23 -0.67 1.07
C GLU A 133 -12.08 -0.05 -0.05
N TYR A 134 -13.23 -0.63 -0.38
CA TYR A 134 -14.13 -0.08 -1.39
C TYR A 134 -14.68 1.29 -1.00
N LYS A 135 -14.99 1.52 0.28
CA LYS A 135 -15.38 2.84 0.78
C LYS A 135 -14.27 3.87 0.58
N ARG A 136 -13.01 3.50 0.86
CA ARG A 136 -11.85 4.37 0.64
C ARG A 136 -11.70 4.72 -0.84
N GLN A 137 -11.80 3.73 -1.73
CA GLN A 137 -11.75 3.93 -3.19
C GLN A 137 -12.89 4.83 -3.68
N LEU A 138 -14.12 4.61 -3.20
CA LEU A 138 -15.26 5.47 -3.50
C LEU A 138 -15.01 6.91 -3.06
N SER A 139 -14.47 7.13 -1.86
CA SER A 139 -14.15 8.48 -1.38
C SER A 139 -13.11 9.15 -2.27
N MET A 140 -12.07 8.43 -2.69
CA MET A 140 -11.05 8.96 -3.60
C MET A 140 -11.68 9.37 -4.93
N VAL A 141 -12.51 8.52 -5.53
CA VAL A 141 -13.22 8.79 -6.79
C VAL A 141 -14.15 10.02 -6.66
N LYS A 142 -14.85 10.17 -5.53
CA LYS A 142 -15.68 11.35 -5.26
C LYS A 142 -14.85 12.62 -5.14
N THR A 143 -13.74 12.56 -4.43
CA THR A 143 -12.83 13.70 -4.28
C THR A 143 -12.26 14.12 -5.64
N THR A 144 -11.78 13.17 -6.45
CA THR A 144 -11.29 13.46 -7.80
C THR A 144 -12.39 14.08 -8.67
N ASN A 145 -13.61 13.55 -8.64
CA ASN A 145 -14.75 14.15 -9.35
C ASN A 145 -15.07 15.57 -8.87
N SER A 146 -15.03 15.82 -7.56
CA SER A 146 -15.27 17.17 -7.01
C SER A 146 -14.17 18.16 -7.42
N VAL A 147 -12.91 17.74 -7.39
CA VAL A 147 -11.78 18.56 -7.88
C VAL A 147 -11.95 18.88 -9.35
N GLN A 148 -12.25 17.88 -10.19
CA GLN A 148 -12.50 18.08 -11.62
C GLN A 148 -13.65 19.06 -11.88
N LYS A 149 -14.79 18.89 -11.19
CA LYS A 149 -15.93 19.82 -11.30
C LYS A 149 -15.58 21.24 -10.86
N ALA A 150 -14.82 21.39 -9.78
CA ALA A 150 -14.36 22.70 -9.32
C ALA A 150 -13.41 23.35 -10.34
N THR A 151 -12.47 22.57 -10.90
CA THR A 151 -11.56 23.04 -11.96
C THR A 151 -12.32 23.45 -13.22
N SER A 152 -13.32 22.67 -13.66
CA SER A 152 -14.18 23.03 -14.79
C SER A 152 -14.96 24.31 -14.51
N ALA A 153 -15.62 24.42 -13.35
CA ALA A 153 -16.36 25.62 -12.98
C ALA A 153 -15.47 26.87 -12.91
N ILE A 154 -14.24 26.75 -12.42
CA ILE A 154 -13.26 27.84 -12.43
C ILE A 154 -12.88 28.20 -13.86
N THR A 155 -12.58 27.21 -14.71
CA THR A 155 -12.18 27.42 -16.11
C THR A 155 -13.32 28.05 -16.93
N ASP A 156 -14.55 27.60 -16.75
CA ASP A 156 -15.74 28.12 -17.42
C ASP A 156 -16.00 29.58 -17.00
N ASN A 157 -15.89 29.90 -15.70
CA ASN A 157 -16.00 31.27 -15.20
C ASN A 157 -14.81 32.16 -15.59
N PHE A 158 -13.62 31.57 -15.77
CA PHE A 158 -12.45 32.30 -16.25
C PHE A 158 -12.59 32.61 -17.74
N SER A 159 -13.13 31.69 -18.55
CA SER A 159 -13.39 31.90 -19.98
C SER A 159 -14.40 33.02 -20.27
N SER A 160 -15.42 33.19 -19.41
CA SER A 160 -16.43 34.24 -19.55
C SER A 160 -15.93 35.63 -19.12
N SER A 161 -14.91 35.70 -18.25
CA SER A 161 -14.34 36.95 -17.74
C SER A 161 -13.03 37.37 -18.43
N ASN A 162 -12.48 36.54 -19.33
CA ASN A 162 -11.10 36.68 -19.82
C ASN A 162 -10.86 37.61 -21.01
N SER A 163 -11.89 38.12 -21.69
CA SER A 163 -11.67 38.90 -22.92
C SER A 163 -10.94 40.25 -22.68
N LYS A 164 -10.87 40.74 -21.43
CA LYS A 164 -10.21 42.01 -21.09
C LYS A 164 -8.93 41.87 -20.24
N LEU A 165 -8.74 40.79 -19.50
CA LEU A 165 -7.58 40.59 -18.62
C LEU A 165 -6.43 39.80 -19.28
N LEU A 166 -6.71 38.87 -20.21
CA LEU A 166 -5.68 38.15 -20.97
C LEU A 166 -4.76 39.13 -21.73
N ASN A 167 -5.33 40.18 -22.32
CA ASN A 167 -4.56 41.19 -23.05
C ASN A 167 -3.53 41.92 -22.17
N ALA A 168 -3.80 42.09 -20.87
CA ALA A 168 -2.89 42.75 -19.95
C ALA A 168 -1.80 41.79 -19.43
N LYS A 169 -2.15 40.53 -19.13
CA LYS A 169 -1.20 39.53 -18.63
C LYS A 169 -0.25 39.04 -19.72
N ASP A 170 -0.75 38.78 -20.94
CA ASP A 170 0.10 38.43 -22.10
C ASP A 170 1.05 39.56 -22.47
N SER A 171 0.63 40.82 -22.27
CA SER A 171 1.50 41.98 -22.47
C SER A 171 2.60 42.05 -21.41
N LEU A 172 2.32 41.69 -20.16
CA LEU A 172 3.29 41.70 -19.07
C LEU A 172 4.27 40.52 -19.14
N GLU A 173 3.81 39.33 -19.55
CA GLU A 173 4.68 38.18 -19.85
C GLU A 173 5.59 38.46 -21.06
N ARG A 174 5.09 39.12 -22.12
CA ARG A 174 5.95 39.58 -23.23
C ARG A 174 7.00 40.58 -22.78
N ILE A 175 6.65 41.53 -21.90
CA ILE A 175 7.61 42.51 -21.37
C ILE A 175 8.68 41.80 -20.51
N LYS A 176 8.28 40.87 -19.64
CA LYS A 176 9.23 40.06 -18.84
C LYS A 176 10.14 39.19 -19.70
N ALA A 177 9.60 38.50 -20.70
CA ALA A 177 10.39 37.68 -21.61
C ALA A 177 11.41 38.52 -22.41
N LYS A 178 11.04 39.76 -22.77
CA LYS A 178 11.96 40.69 -23.45
C LYS A 178 13.08 41.18 -22.53
N GLN A 179 12.79 41.42 -21.25
CA GLN A 179 13.79 41.80 -20.24
C GLN A 179 14.74 40.63 -19.92
N GLN A 180 14.20 39.43 -19.70
CA GLN A 180 14.99 38.22 -19.47
C GLN A 180 15.94 37.94 -20.64
N LYS A 181 15.44 38.03 -21.88
CA LYS A 181 16.27 37.84 -23.08
C LYS A 181 17.39 38.88 -23.19
N PHE A 182 17.16 40.11 -22.75
CA PHE A 182 18.19 41.15 -22.70
C PHE A 182 19.27 40.82 -21.65
N ASP A 183 18.87 40.40 -20.46
CA ASP A 183 19.80 40.01 -19.39
C ASP A 183 20.64 38.77 -19.78
N ASP A 184 20.03 37.79 -20.46
CA ASP A 184 20.72 36.60 -20.96
C ASP A 184 21.70 36.95 -22.08
N GLN A 185 21.36 37.90 -22.95
CA GLN A 185 22.28 38.43 -23.98
C GLN A 185 23.45 39.20 -23.37
N LEU A 186 23.21 39.96 -22.29
CA LEU A 186 24.26 40.68 -21.57
C LEU A 186 25.23 39.70 -20.91
N LYS A 187 24.72 38.66 -20.24
CA LYS A 187 25.54 37.58 -19.66
C LYS A 187 26.31 36.78 -20.70
N ALA A 188 25.70 36.51 -21.86
CA ALA A 188 26.39 35.85 -22.95
C ALA A 188 27.53 36.71 -23.53
N ALA A 189 27.35 38.05 -23.58
CA ALA A 189 28.41 38.97 -23.97
C ALA A 189 29.56 39.01 -22.94
N GLU A 190 29.25 39.04 -21.64
CA GLU A 190 30.27 38.94 -20.57
C GLU A 190 31.02 37.60 -20.61
N LEU A 191 30.32 36.50 -20.90
CA LEU A 191 30.93 35.18 -21.03
C LEU A 191 31.85 35.10 -22.26
N LEU A 192 31.44 35.65 -23.40
CA LEU A 192 32.28 35.73 -24.60
C LEU A 192 33.52 36.61 -24.36
N GLU A 193 33.39 37.71 -23.63
CA GLU A 193 34.52 38.58 -23.26
C GLU A 193 35.48 37.89 -22.26
N ALA A 194 34.96 36.99 -21.41
CA ALA A 194 35.77 36.14 -20.54
C ALA A 194 36.45 34.98 -21.30
N GLU A 195 35.82 34.46 -22.36
CA GLU A 195 36.34 33.37 -23.20
C GLU A 195 37.46 33.83 -24.16
N ASP A 196 37.52 35.13 -24.48
CA ASP A 196 38.62 35.77 -25.23
C ASP A 196 39.85 36.12 -24.35
N SER A 197 39.85 35.76 -23.05
CA SER A 197 41.02 35.94 -22.18
C SER A 197 42.00 34.76 -22.27
N ASP A 198 42.81 34.81 -23.33
CA ASP A 198 44.13 34.20 -23.66
C ASP A 198 44.90 33.37 -22.58
N SER A 199 44.25 32.44 -21.88
CA SER A 199 44.86 31.65 -20.79
C SER A 199 44.77 30.13 -20.98
N SER A 200 44.15 29.66 -22.07
CA SER A 200 43.90 28.22 -22.30
C SER A 200 45.00 27.51 -23.09
N LEU A 201 45.73 28.21 -23.96
CA LEU A 201 46.76 27.59 -24.80
C LEU A 201 48.05 27.28 -24.02
N GLU A 202 48.46 28.19 -23.13
CA GLU A 202 49.71 28.07 -22.35
C GLU A 202 49.59 27.04 -21.20
N ALA A 203 48.38 26.88 -20.65
CA ALA A 203 48.06 25.84 -19.67
C ALA A 203 48.04 24.42 -20.30
N GLN A 204 47.57 24.30 -21.55
CA GLN A 204 47.51 23.02 -22.28
C GLN A 204 48.89 22.57 -22.79
N LEU A 205 49.75 23.49 -23.23
CA LEU A 205 51.12 23.18 -23.67
C LEU A 205 52.03 22.70 -22.52
N LYS A 206 51.84 23.24 -21.30
CA LYS A 206 52.59 22.85 -20.10
C LYS A 206 52.19 21.47 -19.56
N ALA A 207 50.91 21.09 -19.68
CA ALA A 207 50.41 19.78 -19.29
C ALA A 207 50.83 18.65 -20.26
N ALA A 208 51.06 18.97 -21.54
CA ALA A 208 51.54 18.05 -22.56
C ALA A 208 53.06 17.87 -22.59
N GLY A 209 53.81 18.56 -21.72
CA GLY A 209 55.27 18.48 -21.66
C GLY A 209 56.00 19.08 -22.86
N ILE A 210 55.32 19.94 -23.63
CA ILE A 210 55.88 20.61 -24.82
C ILE A 210 56.05 22.10 -24.48
N GLY A 211 57.25 22.44 -24.02
CA GLY A 211 57.63 23.79 -23.63
C GLY A 211 59.06 23.79 -23.08
N ASN A 212 59.89 24.69 -23.56
CA ASN A 212 61.35 24.61 -23.46
C ASN A 212 61.88 24.45 -22.02
N GLN A 213 62.85 23.55 -21.91
CA GLN A 213 63.83 23.50 -20.82
C GLN A 213 64.50 24.85 -20.68
N ASP A 214 64.58 25.36 -19.45
CA ASP A 214 65.71 26.19 -19.06
C ASP A 214 66.05 26.03 -17.57
N ASN A 215 67.21 25.41 -17.35
CA ASN A 215 68.14 25.61 -16.23
C ASN A 215 67.73 25.11 -14.84
N SER A 216 67.74 23.78 -14.64
CA SER A 216 67.88 23.22 -13.30
C SER A 216 69.33 23.35 -12.81
N ALA A 217 69.51 23.60 -11.51
CA ALA A 217 70.82 23.85 -10.89
C ALA A 217 71.88 22.75 -11.13
N ASN A 218 71.45 21.53 -11.49
CA ASN A 218 72.33 20.42 -11.82
C ASN A 218 73.04 20.60 -13.18
N SER A 219 72.41 21.23 -14.19
CA SER A 219 73.05 21.48 -15.48
C SER A 219 74.13 22.57 -15.42
N VAL A 220 73.99 23.51 -14.48
CA VAL A 220 75.01 24.54 -14.18
C VAL A 220 76.20 23.93 -13.43
N LEU A 221 75.96 22.98 -12.51
CA LEU A 221 77.01 22.36 -11.71
C LEU A 221 77.88 21.41 -12.55
N ASP A 222 77.29 20.65 -13.48
CA ASP A 222 78.03 19.80 -14.41
C ASP A 222 78.86 20.62 -15.41
N ARG A 223 78.34 21.77 -15.86
CA ARG A 223 79.11 22.74 -16.67
C ARG A 223 80.30 23.34 -15.89
N LEU A 224 80.14 23.63 -14.60
CA LEU A 224 81.22 24.13 -13.76
C LEU A 224 82.29 23.06 -13.48
N LYS A 225 81.89 21.78 -13.31
CA LYS A 225 82.83 20.66 -13.17
C LYS A 225 83.61 20.40 -14.47
N ALA A 226 82.95 20.41 -15.62
CA ALA A 226 83.58 20.22 -16.92
C ALA A 226 84.57 21.36 -17.27
N LYS A 227 84.28 22.60 -16.87
CA LYS A 227 85.20 23.75 -17.07
C LYS A 227 86.46 23.67 -16.20
N LYS A 228 86.44 22.92 -15.08
CA LYS A 228 87.59 22.70 -14.20
C LYS A 228 88.53 21.58 -14.69
N GLN A 229 88.04 20.68 -15.56
CA GLN A 229 88.85 19.62 -16.19
C GLN A 229 89.54 20.06 -17.50
N ASN A 230 89.08 21.13 -18.15
CA ASN A 230 89.71 21.72 -19.35
C ASN A 230 90.65 22.92 -19.04
N GLN A 231 91.06 23.08 -17.78
CA GLN A 231 92.12 24.01 -17.34
C GLN A 231 93.15 23.30 -16.44
N ALA A 232 93.48 22.05 -16.80
CA ALA A 232 94.66 21.32 -16.35
C ALA A 232 95.41 20.81 -17.59
#